data_AF-A0A440JXT1-F1
#
_entry.id   AF-A0A440JXT1-F1
#
_cell.length_a   1.000
_cell.length_b   1.000
_cell.length_c   1.000
_cell.angle_alpha   90.00
_cell.angle_beta   90.00
_cell.angle_gamma   90.00
#
_symmetry.space_group_name_H-M   'P 1'
#
loop_
_entity.id
_entity.type
_entity.pdbx_description
1 polymer ?
#
loop_
_entity_poly.entity_id
_entity_poly.type
_entity_poly.pdbx_seq_one_letter_code
_entity_poly.pdbx_strand_id
1 'polypeptide(L)'
;IIVGNTVLYGATEGEAYFSGVAGERFAVRNSGVAAVVEGVGDHGCEYMTGGIVVVIGQTGRNFAAGMSGGVAYVLDEEGDFAERCNMAMVELEPVP
;
A
#
# COMPACT_ATOMS: atom_id res chain seq x y z
N ILE A 1 5.42 -8.98 -12.20
CA ILE A 1 5.16 -7.52 -12.23
C ILE A 1 4.16 -7.25 -13.35
N ILE A 2 2.98 -6.68 -13.04
CA ILE A 2 1.90 -6.38 -14.01
C ILE A 2 1.78 -4.88 -14.31
N VAL A 3 2.11 -4.02 -13.34
CA VAL A 3 2.17 -2.56 -13.49
C VAL A 3 3.49 -2.02 -12.92
N GLY A 4 3.93 -0.89 -13.45
CA GLY A 4 5.21 -0.27 -13.10
C GLY A 4 5.21 0.44 -11.75
N ASN A 5 6.02 1.49 -11.65
CA ASN A 5 6.19 2.28 -10.44
C ASN A 5 5.19 3.45 -10.37
N THR A 6 5.02 4.03 -9.18
CA THR A 6 4.29 5.30 -8.99
C THR A 6 2.82 5.23 -9.46
N VAL A 7 2.23 4.04 -9.38
CA VAL A 7 0.84 3.79 -9.77
C VAL A 7 -0.09 4.47 -8.74
N LEU A 8 -1.18 5.09 -9.21
CA LEU A 8 -2.11 5.89 -8.41
C LEU A 8 -1.51 7.14 -7.74
N TYR A 9 -0.47 7.71 -8.35
CA TYR A 9 0.16 8.92 -7.82
C TYR A 9 -0.82 10.08 -7.65
N GLY A 10 -1.04 10.51 -6.41
CA GLY A 10 -1.90 11.65 -6.10
C GLY A 10 -3.37 11.43 -6.43
N ALA A 11 -3.80 10.18 -6.60
CA ALA A 11 -5.16 9.87 -7.03
C ALA A 11 -6.17 10.26 -5.94
N THR A 12 -7.32 10.80 -6.34
CA THR A 12 -8.31 11.42 -5.44
C THR A 12 -9.64 10.71 -5.38
N GLU A 13 -10.02 9.96 -6.41
CA GLU A 13 -11.27 9.21 -6.48
C GLU A 13 -11.18 8.05 -7.47
N GLY A 14 -11.99 7.01 -7.27
CA GLY A 14 -12.10 5.86 -8.16
C GLY A 14 -11.59 4.55 -7.57
N GLU A 15 -11.53 3.53 -8.42
CA GLU A 15 -11.14 2.17 -8.05
C GLU A 15 -10.12 1.59 -9.04
N ALA A 16 -9.19 0.76 -8.57
CA ALA A 16 -8.23 0.09 -9.42
C ALA A 16 -7.93 -1.34 -8.93
N TYR A 17 -7.89 -2.30 -9.85
CA TYR A 17 -7.72 -3.72 -9.55
C TYR A 17 -6.60 -4.31 -10.41
N PHE A 18 -5.58 -4.86 -9.76
CA PHE A 18 -4.38 -5.38 -10.41
C PHE A 18 -4.19 -6.85 -10.04
N SER A 19 -4.42 -7.76 -10.98
CA SER A 19 -4.08 -9.19 -10.82
C SER A 19 -2.60 -9.41 -11.11
N GLY A 20 -1.78 -8.97 -10.17
CA GLY A 20 -0.34 -9.12 -10.19
C GLY A 20 0.38 -8.08 -9.34
N VAL A 21 1.70 -8.18 -9.31
CA VAL A 21 2.57 -7.35 -8.48
C VAL A 21 2.83 -5.99 -9.14
N ALA A 22 2.68 -4.91 -8.39
CA ALA A 22 3.10 -3.56 -8.77
C ALA A 22 4.56 -3.28 -8.41
N GLY A 23 5.18 -2.33 -9.11
CA GLY A 23 6.52 -1.86 -8.78
C GLY A 23 6.58 -1.01 -7.50
N GLU A 24 7.60 -0.17 -7.41
CA GLU A 24 7.85 0.69 -6.25
C GLU A 24 6.85 1.86 -6.18
N ARG A 25 6.65 2.42 -4.98
CA ARG A 25 5.79 3.60 -4.74
C ARG A 25 4.35 3.42 -5.23
N PHE A 26 3.81 2.22 -5.10
CA PHE A 26 2.41 1.98 -5.35
C PHE A 26 1.54 2.83 -4.39
N ALA A 27 0.51 3.49 -4.90
CA ALA A 27 -0.38 4.37 -4.15
C ALA A 27 0.32 5.53 -3.42
N VAL A 28 1.47 5.98 -3.93
CA VAL A 28 2.15 7.16 -3.38
C VAL A 28 1.25 8.39 -3.46
N ARG A 29 1.06 9.08 -2.34
CA ARG A 29 0.15 10.24 -2.22
C ARG A 29 -1.31 9.95 -2.59
N ASN A 30 -1.75 8.69 -2.55
CA ASN A 30 -3.18 8.38 -2.70
C ASN A 30 -3.98 9.15 -1.65
N SER A 31 -5.06 9.78 -2.09
CA SER A 31 -5.90 10.67 -1.28
C SER A 31 -7.38 10.31 -1.35
N GLY A 32 -7.75 9.22 -2.06
CA GLY A 32 -9.14 8.78 -2.10
C GLY A 32 -9.48 7.59 -3.01
N VAL A 33 -8.51 6.98 -3.70
CA VAL A 33 -8.76 5.76 -4.50
C VAL A 33 -8.81 4.52 -3.61
N ALA A 34 -9.72 3.60 -3.94
CA ALA A 34 -9.69 2.22 -3.47
C ALA A 34 -8.92 1.32 -4.44
N ALA A 35 -7.98 0.50 -3.96
CA ALA A 35 -7.19 -0.35 -4.84
C ALA A 35 -6.94 -1.75 -4.28
N VAL A 36 -6.89 -2.75 -5.16
CA VAL A 36 -6.47 -4.12 -4.84
C VAL A 36 -5.30 -4.52 -5.74
N VAL A 37 -4.25 -5.10 -5.14
CA VAL A 37 -3.03 -5.54 -5.84
C VAL A 37 -2.45 -6.80 -5.19
N GLU A 38 -1.84 -7.69 -5.96
CA GLU A 38 -1.27 -8.97 -5.46
C GLU A 38 0.16 -8.84 -4.88
N GLY A 39 0.69 -7.63 -4.80
CA GLY A 39 1.98 -7.33 -4.20
C GLY A 39 2.50 -5.97 -4.63
N VAL A 40 3.40 -5.39 -3.83
CA VAL A 40 3.97 -4.07 -4.09
C VAL A 40 5.46 -4.07 -3.81
N GLY A 41 6.22 -3.23 -4.54
CA GLY A 41 7.62 -2.97 -4.25
C GLY A 41 7.82 -2.06 -3.02
N ASP A 42 9.04 -1.53 -2.89
CA ASP A 42 9.41 -0.62 -1.79
C ASP A 42 8.57 0.66 -1.80
N HIS A 43 8.36 1.25 -0.62
CA HIS A 43 7.64 2.52 -0.44
C HIS A 43 6.15 2.48 -0.84
N GLY A 44 5.48 1.33 -0.69
CA GLY A 44 4.03 1.25 -0.87
C GLY A 44 3.28 2.20 0.08
N CYS A 45 2.25 2.87 -0.42
CA CYS A 45 1.41 3.84 0.30
C CYS A 45 2.18 5.04 0.89
N GLU A 46 3.38 5.34 0.40
CA GLU A 46 4.18 6.48 0.88
C GLU A 46 3.38 7.79 0.73
N TYR A 47 3.32 8.59 1.79
CA TYR A 47 2.56 9.85 1.85
C TYR A 47 1.06 9.73 1.52
N MET A 48 0.47 8.55 1.64
CA MET A 48 -0.99 8.37 1.48
C MET A 48 -1.73 9.18 2.55
N THR A 49 -2.78 9.89 2.13
CA THR A 49 -3.60 10.76 3.00
C THR A 49 -5.07 10.38 3.04
N GLY A 50 -5.50 9.45 2.18
CA GLY A 50 -6.87 8.96 2.11
C GLY A 50 -7.00 7.80 1.11
N GLY A 51 -8.17 7.16 1.09
CA GLY A 51 -8.43 5.97 0.27
C GLY A 51 -8.20 4.65 1.01
N ILE A 52 -8.32 3.55 0.27
CA ILE A 52 -8.19 2.18 0.79
C ILE A 52 -7.25 1.40 -0.14
N VAL A 53 -6.24 0.73 0.41
CA VAL A 53 -5.35 -0.14 -0.38
C VAL A 53 -5.37 -1.54 0.22
N VAL A 54 -5.62 -2.55 -0.60
CA VAL A 54 -5.56 -3.96 -0.23
C VAL A 54 -4.41 -4.61 -0.99
N VAL A 55 -3.44 -5.15 -0.27
CA VAL A 55 -2.32 -5.91 -0.83
C VAL A 55 -2.50 -7.38 -0.44
N ILE A 56 -2.84 -8.23 -1.42
CA ILE A 56 -3.02 -9.68 -1.23
C ILE A 56 -1.73 -10.46 -1.56
N GLY A 57 -0.60 -9.97 -1.05
CA GLY A 57 0.71 -10.60 -1.23
C GLY A 57 1.83 -9.77 -0.60
N GLN A 58 3.08 -10.06 -0.98
CA GLN A 58 4.26 -9.44 -0.36
C GLN A 58 4.37 -7.92 -0.64
N THR A 59 4.90 -7.19 0.34
CA THR A 59 5.26 -5.77 0.22
C THR A 59 6.77 -5.57 0.19
N GLY A 60 7.23 -4.47 -0.38
CA GLY A 60 8.61 -4.01 -0.17
C GLY A 60 8.79 -3.34 1.19
N ARG A 61 9.99 -2.81 1.41
CA ARG A 61 10.40 -2.10 2.62
C ARG A 61 9.84 -0.69 2.69
N ASN A 62 9.85 -0.12 3.89
CA ASN A 62 9.44 1.25 4.18
C ASN A 62 8.00 1.53 3.72
N PHE A 63 7.14 0.52 3.82
CA PHE A 63 5.71 0.66 3.54
C PHE A 63 5.08 1.68 4.48
N ALA A 64 4.10 2.44 4.00
CA ALA A 64 3.37 3.47 4.75
C ALA A 64 4.22 4.62 5.30
N ALA A 65 5.44 4.83 4.80
CA ALA A 65 6.26 5.97 5.22
C ALA A 65 5.55 7.30 4.94
N GLY A 66 5.36 8.12 5.99
CA GLY A 66 4.64 9.39 5.89
C GLY A 66 3.15 9.25 5.56
N MET A 67 2.57 8.05 5.64
CA MET A 67 1.15 7.84 5.49
C MET A 67 0.43 8.47 6.69
N SER A 68 -0.35 9.51 6.42
CA SER A 68 -1.05 10.29 7.45
C SER A 68 -2.56 10.09 7.44
N GLY A 69 -3.10 9.31 6.49
CA GLY A 69 -4.52 9.02 6.41
C GLY A 69 -4.85 7.94 5.37
N GLY A 70 -6.06 7.38 5.48
CA GLY A 70 -6.49 6.20 4.74
C GLY A 70 -6.23 4.90 5.49
N VAL A 71 -6.57 3.76 4.87
CA VAL A 71 -6.38 2.42 5.46
C VAL A 71 -5.71 1.51 4.45
N ALA A 72 -4.69 0.77 4.88
CA ALA A 72 -4.06 -0.28 4.10
C ALA A 72 -4.27 -1.63 4.77
N TYR A 73 -4.80 -2.61 4.03
CA TYR A 73 -4.89 -4.01 4.45
C TYR A 73 -3.79 -4.78 3.73
N VAL A 74 -3.00 -5.53 4.49
CA VAL A 74 -1.90 -6.35 3.95
C VAL A 74 -2.11 -7.78 4.40
N LEU A 75 -2.14 -8.69 3.44
CA LEU A 75 -2.10 -10.13 3.70
C LEU A 75 -0.67 -10.51 4.07
N ASP A 76 -0.46 -10.80 5.35
CA ASP A 76 0.84 -11.19 5.90
C ASP A 76 0.85 -12.67 6.26
N GLU A 77 1.06 -13.54 5.26
CA GLU A 77 1.13 -15.00 5.48
C GLU A 77 2.43 -15.43 6.18
N GLU A 78 3.49 -14.63 6.05
CA GLU A 78 4.82 -14.93 6.61
C GLU A 78 4.99 -14.38 8.03
N GLY A 79 4.17 -13.40 8.45
CA GLY A 79 4.21 -12.81 9.79
C GLY A 79 5.35 -11.80 9.98
N ASP A 80 5.93 -11.30 8.88
CA ASP A 80 7.11 -10.44 8.86
C ASP A 80 6.82 -9.02 8.33
N PHE A 81 5.55 -8.69 8.05
CA PHE A 81 5.20 -7.38 7.48
C PHE A 81 5.63 -6.21 8.38
N ALA A 82 5.59 -6.40 9.71
CA ALA A 82 6.01 -5.39 10.67
C ALA A 82 7.47 -4.95 10.48
N GLU A 83 8.35 -5.81 9.97
CA GLU A 83 9.76 -5.46 9.69
C GLU A 83 9.91 -4.55 8.46
N ARG A 84 8.93 -4.57 7.57
CA ARG A 84 8.89 -3.81 6.32
C ARG A 84 8.05 -2.54 6.42
N CYS A 85 7.23 -2.40 7.46
CA CYS A 85 6.36 -1.26 7.69
C CYS A 85 7.06 -0.12 8.45
N ASN A 86 6.88 1.11 7.99
CA ASN A 86 7.36 2.29 8.68
C ASN A 86 6.36 2.72 9.77
N MET A 87 6.66 2.38 11.02
CA MET A 87 5.79 2.61 12.17
C MET A 87 5.80 4.05 12.72
N ALA A 88 6.37 5.03 12.00
CA ALA A 88 6.50 6.39 12.53
C ALA A 88 5.16 7.15 12.64
N MET A 89 4.18 6.82 11.78
CA MET A 89 2.89 7.52 11.70
C MET A 89 1.68 6.60 11.59
N VAL A 90 1.89 5.28 11.51
CA VAL A 90 0.83 4.28 11.38
C VAL A 90 0.92 3.26 12.51
N GLU A 91 -0.21 2.62 12.78
CA GLU A 91 -0.34 1.50 13.71
C GLU A 91 -0.74 0.25 12.92
N LEU A 92 -0.30 -0.92 13.38
CA LEU A 92 -0.67 -2.20 12.81
C LEU A 92 -1.65 -2.90 13.75
N GLU A 93 -2.82 -3.23 13.23
CA GLU A 93 -3.86 -3.95 13.97
C GLU A 93 -4.30 -5.18 13.17
N PRO A 94 -4.41 -6.36 13.80
CA PRO A 94 -5.02 -7.52 13.16
C PRO A 94 -6.51 -7.27 12.96
N VAL A 95 -7.05 -7.71 11.83
CA VAL A 95 -8.49 -7.67 11.58
C VAL A 95 -9.17 -8.73 12.48
N PRO A 96 -10.24 -8.37 13.24
CA PRO A 96 -10.97 -9.30 14.10
C PRO A 96 -11.63 -10.48 13.38
#